data_AF-F6KHL7-F1
#
_entry.id   AF-F6KHL7-F1
#
_cell.length_a   1.000
_cell.length_b   1.000
_cell.length_c   1.000
_cell.angle_alpha   90.00
_cell.angle_beta   90.00
_cell.angle_gamma   90.00
#
_symmetry.space_group_name_H-M   'P 1'
#
loop_
_entity.id
_entity.type
_entity.pdbx_description
1 polymer ?
#
loop_
_entity_poly.entity_id
_entity_poly.type
_entity_poly.pdbx_seq_one_letter_code
_entity_poly.pdbx_strand_id
1 'polypeptide(L)'
;ALYIPSAGEGSARVPGRDEFWYEEELRQKALAGSTATTRVRFFWGTDIHGKPQVYGVHTGEGTPYENVRVANMQWNEQTQRYEFTPAHDVDGPLITWTPENPEHGNVPGHTGNDRPPLEQPTILVTPIPDGT
;
A
#
# COMPACT_ATOMS: atom_id res chain seq x y z
N ALA A 1 25.52 6.01 -3.77
CA ALA A 1 24.61 5.06 -4.45
C ALA A 1 24.79 5.23 -5.96
N LEU A 2 25.06 4.16 -6.68
CA LEU A 2 25.23 4.19 -8.13
C LEU A 2 23.85 4.33 -8.76
N TYR A 3 23.52 5.53 -9.23
CA TYR A 3 22.25 5.79 -9.93
C TYR A 3 22.39 5.25 -11.35
N ILE A 4 21.78 4.11 -11.65
CA ILE A 4 21.75 3.53 -12.99
C ILE A 4 20.61 4.25 -13.75
N PRO A 5 20.86 5.02 -14.81
CA PRO A 5 19.82 5.82 -15.45
C PRO A 5 18.62 5.04 -16.03
N SER A 6 18.80 3.76 -16.41
CA SER A 6 17.70 2.89 -16.88
C SER A 6 16.69 2.54 -15.78
N ALA A 7 17.06 2.78 -14.52
CA ALA A 7 16.26 2.45 -13.34
C ALA A 7 14.86 3.04 -13.27
N GLY A 8 14.70 4.22 -13.85
CA GLY A 8 13.47 5.01 -13.84
C GLY A 8 12.82 5.12 -15.22
N GLU A 9 13.28 4.35 -16.21
CA GLU A 9 12.72 4.41 -17.55
C GLU A 9 11.24 3.99 -17.52
N GLY A 10 10.35 4.82 -18.07
CA GLY A 10 8.90 4.60 -18.04
C GLY A 10 8.18 5.03 -16.75
N SER A 11 8.85 5.11 -15.59
CA SER A 11 8.23 5.60 -14.34
C SER A 11 7.71 7.04 -14.47
N ALA A 12 8.36 7.85 -15.30
CA ALA A 12 7.89 9.20 -15.63
C ALA A 12 6.53 9.23 -16.37
N ARG A 13 6.15 8.14 -17.05
CA ARG A 13 4.91 8.00 -17.83
C ARG A 13 3.73 7.53 -16.98
N VAL A 14 3.98 7.02 -15.77
CA VAL A 14 2.93 6.64 -14.84
C VAL A 14 2.40 7.90 -14.13
N PRO A 15 1.08 8.14 -14.10
CA PRO A 15 0.44 9.17 -13.29
C PRO A 15 0.99 9.27 -11.85
N GLY A 16 1.08 10.48 -11.29
CA GLY A 16 1.34 10.65 -9.84
C GLY A 16 2.56 11.47 -9.42
N ARG A 17 3.25 12.19 -10.33
CA ARG A 17 4.19 13.26 -9.92
C ARG A 17 3.46 14.58 -9.64
N ASP A 18 2.51 14.94 -10.50
CA ASP A 18 1.73 16.18 -10.44
C ASP A 18 0.20 15.91 -10.58
N GLU A 19 -0.20 14.63 -10.65
CA GLU A 19 -1.59 14.20 -10.81
C GLU A 19 -2.10 13.65 -9.48
N PHE A 20 -3.10 14.32 -8.92
CA PHE A 20 -3.80 13.87 -7.72
C PHE A 20 -4.83 12.83 -8.13
N TRP A 21 -4.86 11.70 -7.44
CA TRP A 21 -6.04 10.85 -7.45
C TRP A 21 -7.15 11.58 -6.71
N TYR A 22 -8.20 11.99 -7.41
CA TYR A 22 -9.35 12.61 -6.75
C TYR A 22 -10.08 11.57 -5.90
N GLU A 23 -10.55 11.98 -4.73
CA GLU A 23 -11.29 11.12 -3.80
C GLU A 23 -12.43 10.37 -4.51
N GLU A 24 -13.20 11.08 -5.34
CA GLU A 24 -14.32 10.47 -6.07
C GLU A 24 -13.85 9.38 -7.04
N GLU A 25 -12.73 9.58 -7.74
CA GLU A 25 -12.19 8.58 -8.66
C GLU A 25 -11.72 7.33 -7.92
N LEU A 26 -11.06 7.48 -6.77
CA LEU A 26 -10.66 6.36 -5.92
C LEU A 26 -11.88 5.65 -5.35
N ARG A 27 -12.91 6.39 -4.93
CA ARG A 27 -14.16 5.83 -4.43
C ARG A 27 -14.87 5.00 -5.50
N GLN A 28 -14.97 5.50 -6.73
CA GLN A 28 -15.55 4.75 -7.85
C GLN A 28 -14.73 3.50 -8.18
N LYS A 29 -13.40 3.61 -8.19
CA LYS A 29 -12.51 2.44 -8.38
C LYS A 29 -12.72 1.39 -7.29
N ALA A 30 -12.83 1.79 -6.03
CA ALA A 30 -13.08 0.88 -4.91
C ALA A 30 -14.43 0.17 -5.05
N LEU A 31 -15.50 0.89 -5.40
CA LEU A 31 -16.83 0.31 -5.60
C LEU A 31 -16.86 -0.69 -6.77
N ALA A 32 -16.05 -0.45 -7.81
CA ALA A 32 -15.92 -1.33 -8.96
C ALA A 32 -14.91 -2.49 -8.76
N GLY A 33 -14.22 -2.57 -7.62
CA GLY A 33 -13.13 -3.53 -7.40
C GLY A 33 -11.93 -3.33 -8.34
N SER A 34 -11.71 -2.09 -8.78
CA SER A 34 -10.71 -1.70 -9.76
C SER A 34 -9.36 -1.34 -9.13
N THR A 35 -8.42 -0.90 -9.96
CA THR A 35 -7.06 -0.54 -9.58
C THR A 35 -6.72 0.91 -9.91
N ALA A 36 -5.70 1.44 -9.23
CA ALA A 36 -5.05 2.70 -9.54
C ALA A 36 -3.59 2.44 -9.90
N THR A 37 -3.04 3.24 -10.81
CA THR A 37 -1.62 3.15 -11.14
C THR A 37 -0.77 3.75 -10.02
N THR A 38 0.41 3.19 -9.83
CA THR A 38 1.43 3.72 -8.90
C THR A 38 2.78 3.66 -9.57
N ARG A 39 3.75 4.51 -9.17
CA ARG A 39 5.15 4.50 -9.64
C ARG A 39 6.08 3.57 -8.86
N VAL A 40 5.65 3.17 -7.66
CA VAL A 40 6.41 2.32 -6.75
C VAL A 40 5.44 1.40 -6.01
N ARG A 41 5.82 0.14 -5.84
CA ARG A 41 5.15 -0.80 -4.91
C ARG A 41 6.13 -1.25 -3.85
N PHE A 42 5.61 -1.48 -2.65
CA PHE A 42 6.37 -1.99 -1.52
C PHE A 42 5.95 -3.41 -1.19
N PHE A 43 6.92 -4.20 -0.79
CA PHE A 43 6.75 -5.60 -0.47
C PHE A 43 7.52 -5.94 0.79
N TRP A 44 6.98 -6.89 1.55
CA TRP A 44 7.67 -7.52 2.65
C TRP A 44 8.45 -8.73 2.14
N GLY A 45 9.71 -8.81 2.53
CA GLY A 45 10.57 -9.98 2.34
C GLY A 45 11.40 -10.24 3.59
N THR A 46 12.34 -11.17 3.47
CA THR A 46 13.36 -11.44 4.48
C THR A 46 14.73 -11.07 3.93
N ASP A 47 15.57 -10.43 4.73
CA ASP A 47 16.97 -10.20 4.39
C ASP A 47 17.79 -11.50 4.42
N ILE A 48 19.08 -11.42 4.10
CA ILE A 48 20.01 -12.57 4.11
C ILE A 48 20.20 -13.20 5.49
N HIS A 49 19.78 -12.52 6.56
CA HIS A 49 19.81 -12.99 7.94
C HIS A 49 18.43 -13.44 8.45
N GLY A 50 17.41 -13.48 7.57
CA GLY A 50 16.05 -13.88 7.90
C GLY A 50 15.22 -12.82 8.62
N LYS A 51 15.70 -11.57 8.73
CA LYS A 51 14.93 -10.48 9.35
C LYS A 51 13.93 -9.87 8.37
N PRO A 52 12.74 -9.44 8.82
CA PRO A 52 11.78 -8.74 7.97
C PRO A 52 12.39 -7.48 7.36
N GLN A 53 12.27 -7.33 6.05
CA GLN A 53 12.79 -6.18 5.30
C GLN A 53 11.73 -5.73 4.29
N VAL A 54 11.51 -4.42 4.20
CA VAL A 54 10.69 -3.83 3.14
C VAL A 54 11.60 -3.49 1.95
N TYR A 55 11.16 -3.85 0.75
CA TYR A 55 11.79 -3.45 -0.51
C TYR A 55 10.78 -2.73 -1.40
N GLY A 56 11.25 -1.69 -2.09
CA GLY A 56 10.48 -0.99 -3.11
C GLY A 56 10.83 -1.50 -4.50
N VAL A 57 9.86 -1.51 -5.39
CA VAL A 57 10.03 -1.84 -6.81
C VAL A 57 9.40 -0.73 -7.64
N HIS A 58 10.17 -0.16 -8.57
CA HIS A 58 9.62 0.72 -9.60
C HIS A 58 8.65 -0.04 -10.50
N THR A 59 7.57 0.63 -10.87
CA THR A 59 6.51 0.07 -11.71
C THR A 59 6.51 0.78 -13.05
N GLY A 60 6.19 0.04 -14.10
CA GLY A 60 6.11 0.56 -15.48
C GLY A 60 4.74 0.34 -16.07
N GLU A 61 4.37 1.19 -17.02
CA GLU A 61 3.18 1.01 -17.85
C GLU A 61 3.18 -0.36 -18.54
N GLY A 62 2.05 -1.08 -18.50
CA GLY A 62 1.89 -2.42 -19.06
C GLY A 62 2.53 -3.54 -18.24
N THR A 63 3.18 -3.25 -17.11
CA THR A 63 3.77 -4.29 -16.26
C THR A 63 2.72 -4.89 -15.30
N PRO A 64 2.88 -6.17 -14.87
CA PRO A 64 2.02 -6.75 -13.82
C PRO A 64 2.03 -5.97 -12.49
N TYR A 65 3.02 -5.09 -12.30
CA TYR A 65 3.20 -4.28 -11.10
C TYR A 65 2.64 -2.86 -11.23
N GLU A 66 2.19 -2.44 -12.41
CA GLU A 66 1.69 -1.08 -12.69
C GLU A 66 0.60 -0.62 -11.71
N ASN A 67 -0.27 -1.55 -11.34
CA ASN A 67 -1.53 -1.27 -10.69
C ASN A 67 -1.57 -1.79 -9.24
N VAL A 68 -2.25 -1.04 -8.36
CA VAL A 68 -2.60 -1.43 -6.99
C VAL A 68 -4.12 -1.45 -6.81
N ARG A 69 -4.63 -2.41 -6.04
CA ARG A 69 -6.06 -2.49 -5.72
C ARG A 69 -6.48 -1.29 -4.89
N VAL A 70 -7.67 -0.76 -5.20
CA VAL A 70 -8.33 0.26 -4.39
C VAL A 70 -9.50 -0.40 -3.69
N ALA A 71 -9.67 -0.14 -2.40
CA ALA A 71 -10.74 -0.72 -1.59
C ALA A 71 -11.25 0.28 -0.56
N ASN A 72 -12.54 0.17 -0.24
CA ASN A 72 -13.14 0.91 0.87
C ASN A 72 -12.98 0.11 2.15
N MET A 73 -12.59 0.77 3.23
CA MET A 73 -12.72 0.19 4.57
C MET A 73 -14.19 0.29 5.01
N GLN A 74 -14.65 -0.68 5.78
CA GLN A 74 -16.02 -0.73 6.26
C GLN A 74 -16.08 -0.37 7.75
N TRP A 75 -17.06 0.45 8.13
CA TRP A 75 -17.31 0.73 9.54
C TRP A 75 -17.80 -0.53 10.25
N ASN A 76 -17.15 -0.88 11.36
CA ASN A 76 -17.56 -1.97 12.23
C ASN A 76 -18.08 -1.39 13.56
N GLU A 77 -19.38 -1.50 13.81
CA GLU A 77 -20.03 -0.99 15.03
C GLU A 77 -19.58 -1.70 16.31
N GLN A 78 -19.18 -2.97 16.24
CA GLN A 78 -18.75 -3.72 17.43
C GLN A 78 -17.40 -3.24 17.94
N THR A 79 -16.50 -2.91 17.00
CA THR A 79 -15.13 -2.48 17.30
C THR A 79 -14.92 -0.97 17.17
N GLN A 80 -15.95 -0.22 16.76
CA GLN A 80 -15.96 1.25 16.62
C GLN A 80 -14.78 1.78 15.79
N ARG A 81 -14.51 1.14 14.64
CA ARG A 81 -13.42 1.51 13.73
C ARG A 81 -13.71 1.04 12.30
N TYR A 82 -13.00 1.61 11.34
CA TYR A 82 -12.99 1.11 9.97
C TYR A 82 -12.08 -0.11 9.86
N GLU A 83 -12.52 -1.14 9.16
CA GLU A 83 -11.82 -2.40 8.98
C GLU A 83 -11.76 -2.81 7.51
N PHE A 84 -10.65 -3.43 7.11
CA PHE A 84 -10.49 -4.00 5.77
C PHE A 84 -9.61 -5.24 5.80
N THR A 85 -10.05 -6.31 5.15
CA THR A 85 -9.28 -7.53 4.93
C THR A 85 -9.01 -7.68 3.42
N PRO A 86 -7.75 -7.65 2.95
CA PRO A 86 -7.40 -7.68 1.53
C PRO A 86 -7.84 -8.94 0.75
N ALA A 87 -8.23 -10.01 1.45
CA ALA A 87 -8.77 -11.24 0.87
C ALA A 87 -9.81 -11.79 1.84
N HIS A 88 -11.08 -11.88 1.42
CA HIS A 88 -12.17 -12.34 2.27
C HIS A 88 -12.06 -13.84 2.68
N ASP A 89 -11.25 -14.63 1.95
CA ASP A 89 -11.12 -16.09 2.12
C ASP A 89 -9.70 -16.58 2.43
N VAL A 90 -8.75 -15.65 2.62
CA VAL A 90 -7.35 -15.97 2.94
C VAL A 90 -7.05 -15.27 4.26
N ASP A 91 -6.29 -15.92 5.14
CA ASP A 91 -5.83 -15.37 6.43
C ASP A 91 -4.86 -14.19 6.19
N GLY A 92 -5.43 -13.08 5.72
CA GLY A 92 -4.76 -11.85 5.35
C GLY A 92 -4.77 -10.86 6.50
N PRO A 93 -3.90 -9.83 6.46
CA PRO A 93 -3.82 -8.85 7.54
C PRO A 93 -5.12 -8.06 7.63
N LEU A 94 -5.66 -7.91 8.84
CA LEU A 94 -6.70 -6.95 9.15
C LEU A 94 -6.06 -5.55 9.21
N ILE A 95 -6.52 -4.64 8.35
CA ILE A 95 -6.16 -3.23 8.39
C ILE A 95 -7.26 -2.49 9.13
N THR A 96 -6.89 -1.73 10.16
CA THR A 96 -7.83 -0.97 10.99
C THR A 96 -7.50 0.52 10.99
N TRP A 97 -8.52 1.36 10.92
CA TRP A 97 -8.39 2.80 11.10
C TRP A 97 -9.45 3.31 12.07
N THR A 98 -8.98 3.87 13.18
CA THR A 98 -9.81 4.59 14.13
C THR A 98 -9.66 6.08 13.86
N PRO A 99 -10.74 6.78 13.45
CA PRO A 99 -10.68 8.23 13.28
C PRO A 99 -10.59 8.94 14.64
N GLU A 100 -10.07 10.17 14.64
CA GLU A 100 -9.97 11.01 15.84
C GLU A 100 -11.34 11.30 16.47
N ASN A 101 -12.38 11.43 15.63
CA ASN A 101 -13.77 11.57 16.04
C ASN A 101 -14.60 10.42 15.44
N PRO A 102 -14.78 9.29 16.16
CA PRO A 102 -15.60 8.17 15.71
C PRO A 102 -17.07 8.57 15.55
N GLU A 103 -17.79 7.92 14.62
CA GLU A 103 -19.19 8.25 14.30
C GLU A 103 -20.13 8.24 15.52
N HIS A 104 -19.80 7.46 16.55
CA HIS A 104 -20.57 7.37 17.80
C HIS A 104 -19.83 7.92 19.03
N GLY A 105 -18.74 8.67 18.83
CA GLY A 105 -17.98 9.36 19.89
C GLY A 105 -17.18 8.45 20.84
N ASN A 106 -17.32 7.13 20.75
CA ASN A 106 -16.57 6.18 21.57
C ASN A 106 -15.18 5.94 20.97
N VAL A 107 -14.17 6.59 21.53
CA VAL A 107 -12.76 6.35 21.18
C VAL A 107 -12.28 5.07 21.89
N PRO A 108 -11.82 4.04 21.16
CA PRO A 108 -11.23 2.85 21.76
C PRO A 108 -9.99 3.23 22.59
N GLY A 109 -9.87 2.66 23.80
CA GLY A 109 -8.71 2.89 24.67
C GLY A 109 -7.39 2.32 24.12
N HIS A 110 -7.48 1.42 23.13
CA HIS A 110 -6.33 0.85 22.43
C HIS A 110 -6.69 0.63 20.96
N THR A 111 -5.98 1.31 20.05
CA THR A 111 -6.17 1.25 18.60
C THR A 111 -5.02 0.54 17.88
N GLY A 112 -3.98 0.16 18.63
CA GLY A 112 -2.79 -0.47 18.11
C GLY A 112 -2.84 -1.99 18.16
N ASN A 113 -1.69 -2.57 17.84
CA ASN A 113 -1.41 -3.99 17.98
C ASN A 113 -0.47 -4.17 19.19
N ASP A 114 -0.65 -5.25 19.97
CA ASP A 114 0.22 -5.57 21.12
C ASP A 114 1.61 -6.07 20.73
N ARG A 115 1.89 -6.18 19.42
CA ARG A 115 3.22 -6.53 18.91
C ARG A 115 4.13 -5.29 18.88
N PRO A 116 5.41 -5.45 19.27
CA PRO A 116 6.38 -4.37 19.16
C PRO A 116 6.52 -3.90 17.70
N PRO A 117 6.78 -2.59 17.47
CA PRO A 117 7.06 -2.08 16.13
C PRO A 117 8.23 -2.82 15.48
N LEU A 118 8.14 -3.03 14.17
CA LEU A 118 9.26 -3.54 13.39
C LEU A 118 10.26 -2.41 13.16
N GLU A 119 11.51 -2.60 13.60
CA GLU A 119 12.62 -1.73 13.23
C GLU A 119 12.94 -1.92 11.75
N GLN A 120 12.67 -0.88 10.94
CA GLN A 120 12.97 -0.88 9.52
C GLN A 120 14.02 0.19 9.21
N PRO A 121 15.28 -0.18 8.93
CA PRO A 121 16.24 0.74 8.33
C PRO A 121 15.81 1.09 6.90
N THR A 122 16.32 2.23 6.41
CA THR A 122 16.04 2.85 5.09
C THR A 122 15.55 1.88 3.99
N ILE A 123 14.39 2.17 3.41
CA ILE A 123 13.82 1.37 2.32
C ILE A 123 14.56 1.69 1.01
N LEU A 124 15.17 0.67 0.40
CA LEU A 124 15.73 0.76 -0.95
C LEU A 124 14.64 0.48 -2.00
N VAL A 125 14.48 1.41 -2.93
CA VAL A 125 13.62 1.21 -4.12
C VAL A 125 14.50 0.74 -5.27
N THR A 126 14.18 -0.44 -5.79
CA THR A 126 14.91 -1.08 -6.88
C THR A 126 14.31 -0.71 -8.25
N PRO A 127 15.18 -0.57 -9.27
CA PRO A 127 14.74 -0.35 -10.65
C PRO A 127 14.01 -1.52 -11.28
N ILE A 128 13.28 -1.24 -12.36
CA ILE A 128 12.77 -2.28 -13.28
C ILE A 128 13.99 -2.91 -13.98
N PRO A 129 14.15 -4.25 -13.97
CA PRO A 129 15.20 -4.91 -14.73
C PRO A 129 14.99 -4.73 -16.23
N ASP A 130 16.05 -4.40 -16.97
CA ASP A 130 16.02 -4.42 -18.44
C ASP A 130 15.77 -5.86 -18.89
N GLY A 131 14.69 -6.09 -19.65
CA GLY A 131 14.34 -7.41 -20.17
C GLY A 131 15.42 -7.91 -21.13
N THR A 132 16.04 -9.05 -20.80
CA THR A 132 16.93 -9.80 -21.73
C THR A 132 16.11 -10.67 -22.66
#